data_AF-A0A7M7N0H7-F1
#
_entry.id   AF-A0A7M7N0H7-F1
#
_cell.length_a   1.000
_cell.length_b   1.000
_cell.length_c   1.000
_cell.angle_alpha   90.00
_cell.angle_beta   90.00
_cell.angle_gamma   90.00
#
_symmetry.space_group_name_H-M   'P 1'
#
loop_
_entity.id
_entity.type
_entity.pdbx_description
1 polymer ?
#
loop_
_entity_poly.entity_id
_entity_poly.type
_entity_poly.pdbx_seq_one_letter_code
_entity_poly.pdbx_strand_id
1 'polypeptide(L)'
;MSVSPTVLCDGLYHCEHYEDELACSNADPCTQRNPCVNGVCRPIGQGQYECDCRDHYEGIHCDEPTLPLEVSVHPSSQIVDINAYVELTCSFNNVKRYHWYKDDVLLPNSEIQNPLIIMSVTPSDIGYYFCRGSGRNGETLDTMRASVYVKDLTNIIVLNARFAIPFSDELHDQTSKLYKETALNISTYVSGARRPNQYWVAEYISSMQSPKTRKRQS
;
A
#
# COMPACT_ATOMS: atom_id res chain seq x y z
N MET A 1 19.38 -53.45 19.49
CA MET A 1 19.33 -52.62 18.27
C MET A 1 17.87 -52.57 17.85
N SER A 2 17.24 -51.43 18.06
CA SER A 2 15.80 -51.18 17.86
C SER A 2 15.51 -50.93 16.39
N VAL A 3 14.65 -51.75 15.80
CA VAL A 3 14.11 -51.51 14.45
C VAL A 3 12.62 -51.24 14.61
N SER A 4 12.20 -50.04 14.20
CA SER A 4 10.80 -49.61 14.21
C SER A 4 10.05 -50.32 13.09
N PRO A 5 8.94 -51.03 13.36
CA PRO A 5 8.14 -51.59 12.28
C PRO A 5 7.22 -50.49 11.74
N THR A 6 7.60 -49.93 10.60
CA THR A 6 6.67 -49.32 9.65
C THR A 6 5.77 -50.45 9.15
N VAL A 7 4.59 -50.59 9.74
CA VAL A 7 3.57 -51.51 9.23
C VAL A 7 2.93 -50.82 8.03
N LEU A 8 3.43 -51.18 6.85
CA LEU A 8 2.85 -50.84 5.56
C LEU A 8 1.60 -51.72 5.37
N CYS A 9 0.41 -51.13 5.43
CA CYS A 9 -0.85 -51.83 5.20
C CYS A 9 -1.11 -52.00 3.70
N ASP A 10 -0.62 -53.09 3.09
CA ASP A 10 -0.75 -53.38 1.65
C ASP A 10 -2.04 -54.14 1.25
N GLY A 11 -3.14 -53.96 2.00
CA GLY A 11 -4.49 -54.23 1.48
C GLY A 11 -4.85 -55.67 1.02
N LEU A 12 -4.10 -56.71 1.42
CA LEU A 12 -4.34 -58.09 0.93
C LEU A 12 -4.18 -59.15 2.05
N TYR A 13 -5.16 -59.23 2.97
CA TYR A 13 -5.47 -60.33 3.92
C TYR A 13 -4.41 -60.74 4.98
N HIS A 14 -4.71 -60.64 6.27
CA HIS A 14 -5.36 -61.67 7.11
C HIS A 14 -5.13 -61.30 8.59
N CYS A 15 -6.20 -60.86 9.26
CA CYS A 15 -6.18 -60.55 10.68
C CYS A 15 -6.63 -61.79 11.45
N GLU A 16 -5.69 -62.68 11.74
CA GLU A 16 -5.98 -63.81 12.63
C GLU A 16 -5.92 -63.32 14.08
N HIS A 17 -7.10 -63.21 14.67
CA HIS A 17 -7.36 -63.55 16.07
C HIS A 17 -6.72 -62.65 17.15
N TYR A 18 -7.18 -61.40 17.25
CA TYR A 18 -7.34 -60.71 18.53
C TYR A 18 -8.59 -59.82 18.45
N GLU A 19 -9.43 -59.81 19.49
CA GLU A 19 -10.74 -59.11 19.54
C GLU A 19 -10.66 -57.57 19.57
N ASP A 20 -9.64 -56.97 18.97
CA ASP A 20 -9.45 -55.51 18.91
C ASP A 20 -9.25 -55.00 17.47
N GLU A 21 -9.62 -55.81 16.48
CA GLU A 21 -9.68 -55.44 15.07
C GLU A 21 -10.88 -54.52 14.82
N LEU A 22 -10.80 -53.27 15.32
CA LEU A 22 -11.53 -52.18 14.69
C LEU A 22 -11.01 -52.17 13.26
N ALA A 23 -11.84 -52.67 12.34
CA ALA A 23 -11.62 -52.61 10.92
C ALA A 23 -10.93 -51.29 10.57
N CYS A 24 -9.91 -51.31 9.69
CA CYS A 24 -9.47 -50.12 8.95
C CYS A 24 -10.62 -49.66 8.05
N SER A 25 -11.70 -49.24 8.69
CA SER A 25 -12.78 -48.47 8.17
C SER A 25 -12.12 -47.17 7.74
N ASN A 26 -12.48 -46.74 6.54
CA ASN A 26 -12.41 -45.36 6.11
C ASN A 26 -13.22 -44.49 7.09
N ALA A 27 -12.78 -44.42 8.34
CA ALA A 27 -13.47 -43.77 9.42
C ALA A 27 -13.29 -42.29 9.22
N ASP A 28 -14.41 -41.58 9.29
CA ASP A 28 -14.42 -40.14 9.10
C ASP A 28 -13.57 -39.49 10.22
N PRO A 29 -12.43 -38.87 9.87
CA PRO A 29 -11.54 -38.23 10.84
C PRO A 29 -12.26 -37.16 11.66
N CYS A 30 -13.25 -36.48 11.06
CA CYS A 30 -14.04 -35.45 11.71
C CYS A 30 -14.93 -35.99 12.84
N THR A 31 -15.33 -37.27 12.78
CA THR A 31 -16.23 -37.88 13.78
C THR A 31 -15.48 -38.62 14.90
N GLN A 32 -14.30 -39.16 14.60
CA GLN A 32 -13.46 -39.81 15.61
C GLN A 32 -12.76 -38.80 16.50
N ARG A 33 -12.00 -37.89 15.89
CA ARG A 33 -11.22 -36.87 16.58
C ARG A 33 -11.08 -35.67 15.66
N ASN A 34 -11.98 -34.70 15.81
CA ASN A 34 -11.99 -33.50 14.97
C ASN A 34 -10.58 -32.86 14.92
N PRO A 35 -9.92 -32.89 13.74
CA PRO A 35 -8.59 -32.35 13.56
C PRO A 35 -8.54 -30.81 13.45
N CYS A 36 -9.68 -30.15 13.16
CA CYS A 36 -9.74 -28.71 13.02
C CYS A 36 -9.90 -28.04 14.39
N VAL A 37 -8.96 -27.19 14.78
CA VAL A 37 -8.96 -26.50 16.08
C VAL A 37 -9.92 -25.32 16.07
N ASN A 38 -9.77 -24.38 15.13
CA ASN A 38 -10.62 -23.20 14.97
C ASN A 38 -11.38 -23.22 13.63
N GLY A 39 -12.03 -24.33 13.31
CA GLY A 39 -12.72 -24.49 12.03
C GLY A 39 -13.80 -25.56 12.05
N VAL A 40 -14.47 -25.71 10.91
CA VAL A 40 -15.44 -26.78 10.66
C VAL A 40 -14.75 -27.86 9.83
N CYS A 41 -14.74 -29.09 10.34
CA CYS A 41 -14.17 -30.23 9.62
C CYS A 41 -15.15 -30.78 8.59
N ARG A 42 -14.68 -31.02 7.36
CA ARG A 42 -15.42 -31.68 6.29
C ARG A 42 -14.65 -32.91 5.80
N PRO A 43 -15.24 -34.11 5.84
CA PRO A 43 -14.62 -35.28 5.23
C PRO A 43 -14.65 -35.18 3.71
N ILE A 44 -13.53 -35.48 3.05
CA ILE A 44 -13.43 -35.53 1.58
C ILE A 44 -13.33 -36.97 1.03
N GLY A 45 -13.43 -37.96 1.93
CA GLY A 45 -13.42 -39.39 1.61
C GLY A 45 -12.06 -40.06 1.80
N GLN A 46 -12.03 -41.39 1.84
CA GLN A 46 -10.80 -42.20 2.00
C GLN A 46 -9.95 -41.82 3.25
N GLY A 47 -10.61 -41.41 4.34
CA GLY A 47 -9.92 -40.96 5.56
C GLY A 47 -9.26 -39.58 5.46
N GLN A 48 -9.52 -38.82 4.39
CA GLN A 48 -9.06 -37.43 4.27
C GLN A 48 -10.15 -36.44 4.69
N TYR A 49 -9.71 -35.26 5.09
CA TYR A 49 -10.58 -34.16 5.53
C TYR A 49 -10.01 -32.81 5.05
N GLU A 50 -10.87 -31.81 5.07
CA GLU A 50 -10.56 -30.41 4.86
C GLU A 50 -11.16 -29.58 6.00
N CYS A 51 -10.43 -28.55 6.44
CA CYS A 51 -10.89 -27.64 7.48
C CYS A 51 -11.33 -26.30 6.89
N ASP A 52 -12.59 -25.93 7.10
CA ASP A 52 -13.06 -24.56 6.87
C ASP A 52 -12.72 -23.71 8.10
N CYS A 53 -11.62 -22.96 8.04
CA CYS A 53 -11.18 -22.13 9.16
C CYS A 53 -12.13 -20.96 9.42
N ARG A 54 -12.27 -20.60 10.70
CA ARG A 54 -12.93 -19.36 11.13
C ARG A 54 -12.08 -18.15 10.77
N ASP A 55 -12.70 -16.98 10.76
CA ASP A 55 -12.00 -15.71 10.62
C ASP A 55 -10.82 -15.63 11.60
N HIS A 56 -9.72 -15.12 11.10
CA HIS A 56 -8.44 -14.96 11.81
C HIS A 56 -7.62 -16.23 12.07
N TYR A 57 -7.97 -17.37 11.47
CA TYR A 57 -7.18 -18.61 11.56
C TYR A 57 -6.89 -19.19 10.18
N GLU A 58 -5.70 -19.77 10.02
CA GLU A 58 -5.21 -20.44 8.82
C GLU A 58 -4.47 -21.74 9.19
N GLY A 59 -3.94 -22.41 8.16
CA GLY A 59 -3.26 -23.70 8.30
C GLY A 59 -4.19 -24.89 8.05
N ILE A 60 -3.60 -26.07 7.87
CA ILE A 60 -4.33 -27.32 7.54
C ILE A 60 -5.30 -27.71 8.67
N HIS A 61 -5.00 -27.33 9.91
CA HIS A 61 -5.80 -27.63 11.10
C HIS A 61 -6.45 -26.39 11.73
N CYS A 62 -6.38 -25.23 11.09
CA CYS A 62 -6.87 -23.96 11.64
C CYS A 62 -6.30 -23.64 13.03
N ASP A 63 -5.04 -23.97 13.24
CA ASP A 63 -4.29 -23.77 14.48
C ASP A 63 -3.34 -22.57 14.42
N GLU A 64 -3.12 -22.01 13.23
CA GLU A 64 -2.30 -20.82 13.04
C GLU A 64 -3.17 -19.56 13.03
N PRO A 65 -2.96 -18.57 13.91
CA PRO A 65 -3.66 -17.29 13.80
C PRO A 65 -3.15 -16.49 12.60
N THR A 66 -4.05 -15.93 11.79
CA THR A 66 -3.66 -15.01 10.71
C THR A 66 -3.24 -13.67 11.34
N LEU A 67 -2.00 -13.26 11.08
CA LEU A 67 -1.52 -11.95 11.52
C LEU A 67 -1.94 -10.87 10.51
N PRO A 68 -2.28 -9.65 10.97
CA PRO A 68 -2.71 -8.58 10.09
C PRO A 68 -1.56 -8.14 9.17
N LEU A 69 -1.88 -7.89 7.90
CA LEU A 69 -0.97 -7.20 7.00
C LEU A 69 -0.75 -5.76 7.51
N GLU A 70 0.52 -5.40 7.73
CA GLU A 70 0.88 -4.06 8.18
C GLU A 70 2.05 -3.50 7.38
N VAL A 71 2.09 -2.18 7.18
CA VAL A 71 3.27 -1.52 6.62
C VAL A 71 4.28 -1.27 7.72
N SER A 72 5.53 -1.69 7.51
CA SER A 72 6.63 -1.44 8.45
C SER A 72 7.61 -0.37 7.96
N VAL A 73 7.80 -0.22 6.64
CA VAL A 73 8.67 0.81 6.06
C VAL A 73 7.96 1.46 4.87
N HIS A 74 7.95 2.79 4.86
CA HIS A 74 7.48 3.60 3.74
C HIS A 74 8.67 4.09 2.90
N PRO A 75 8.52 4.21 1.58
CA PRO A 75 9.54 4.85 0.76
C PRO A 75 9.66 6.33 1.12
N SER A 76 10.85 6.89 0.94
CA SER A 76 11.15 8.29 1.24
C SER A 76 11.28 9.11 -0.04
N SER A 77 10.70 10.32 -0.04
CA SER A 77 10.80 11.25 -1.17
C SER A 77 12.24 11.76 -1.37
N GLN A 78 12.68 11.89 -2.61
CA GLN A 78 14.04 12.29 -2.98
C GLN A 78 14.03 13.35 -4.10
N ILE A 79 14.93 14.32 -3.98
CA ILE A 79 15.23 15.31 -5.01
C ILE A 79 16.67 15.06 -5.45
N VAL A 80 16.87 14.72 -6.72
CA VAL A 80 18.14 14.21 -7.25
C VAL A 80 18.53 14.88 -8.56
N ASP A 81 19.79 14.81 -8.96
CA ASP A 81 20.24 15.28 -10.27
C ASP A 81 19.98 14.22 -11.36
N ILE A 82 20.06 14.62 -12.63
CA ILE A 82 20.03 13.67 -13.77
C ILE A 82 21.23 12.72 -13.65
N ASN A 83 21.04 11.45 -14.01
CA ASN A 83 22.01 10.35 -13.89
C ASN A 83 22.38 10.00 -12.45
N ALA A 84 21.69 10.55 -11.45
CA ALA A 84 21.84 10.11 -10.07
C ALA A 84 21.31 8.68 -9.89
N TYR A 85 21.81 8.04 -8.85
CA TYR A 85 21.36 6.74 -8.38
C TYR A 85 20.31 6.92 -7.28
N VAL A 86 19.18 6.21 -7.37
CA VAL A 86 18.09 6.28 -6.39
C VAL A 86 17.73 4.88 -5.91
N GLU A 87 17.59 4.75 -4.59
CA GLU A 87 17.03 3.58 -3.92
C GLU A 87 15.75 3.96 -3.19
N LEU A 88 14.68 3.23 -3.46
CA LEU A 88 13.43 3.31 -2.72
C LEU A 88 13.21 1.98 -2.00
N THR A 89 12.88 2.05 -0.72
CA THR A 89 12.63 0.88 0.12
C THR A 89 11.21 0.91 0.65
N CYS A 90 10.62 -0.27 0.79
CA CYS A 90 9.34 -0.44 1.45
C CYS A 90 9.31 -1.83 2.10
N SER A 91 8.59 -1.97 3.19
CA SER A 91 8.49 -3.25 3.90
C SER A 91 7.12 -3.39 4.54
N PHE A 92 6.71 -4.64 4.71
CA PHE A 92 5.45 -5.02 5.31
C PHE A 92 5.68 -6.16 6.31
N ASN A 93 4.88 -6.19 7.38
CA ASN A 93 4.75 -7.35 8.24
C ASN A 93 3.64 -8.25 7.68
N ASN A 94 3.84 -9.57 7.73
CA ASN A 94 2.84 -10.58 7.34
C ASN A 94 2.40 -10.54 5.87
N VAL A 95 3.24 -9.98 4.99
CA VAL A 95 2.98 -9.91 3.55
C VAL A 95 3.31 -11.23 2.85
N LYS A 96 2.48 -11.62 1.89
CA LYS A 96 2.77 -12.76 1.00
C LYS A 96 3.64 -12.33 -0.18
N ARG A 97 3.30 -11.20 -0.78
CA ARG A 97 4.03 -10.56 -1.89
C ARG A 97 3.71 -9.07 -1.95
N TYR A 98 4.57 -8.29 -2.57
CA TYR A 98 4.28 -6.89 -2.88
C TYR A 98 4.92 -6.50 -4.22
N HIS A 99 4.40 -5.41 -4.79
CA HIS A 99 4.90 -4.83 -6.05
C HIS A 99 5.05 -3.32 -5.91
N TRP A 100 5.91 -2.74 -6.75
CA TRP A 100 6.06 -1.29 -6.87
C TRP A 100 5.13 -0.71 -7.91
N TYR A 101 4.63 0.48 -7.62
CA TYR A 101 3.79 1.28 -8.50
C TYR A 101 4.43 2.64 -8.68
N LYS A 102 4.32 3.18 -9.90
CA LYS A 102 4.68 4.55 -10.25
C LYS A 102 3.47 5.23 -10.86
N ASP A 103 3.03 6.34 -10.28
CA ASP A 103 1.88 7.12 -10.78
C ASP A 103 0.64 6.23 -11.01
N ASP A 104 0.35 5.36 -10.04
CA ASP A 104 -0.75 4.38 -10.07
C ASP A 104 -0.62 3.24 -11.09
N VAL A 105 0.51 3.15 -11.80
CA VAL A 105 0.81 2.07 -12.76
C VAL A 105 1.78 1.07 -12.13
N LEU A 106 1.46 -0.22 -12.27
CA LEU A 106 2.32 -1.32 -11.83
C LEU A 106 3.66 -1.30 -12.59
N LEU A 107 4.77 -1.30 -11.86
CA LEU A 107 6.09 -1.45 -12.47
C LEU A 107 6.35 -2.92 -12.82
N PRO A 108 6.75 -3.23 -14.07
CA PRO A 108 7.02 -4.59 -14.50
C PRO A 108 8.19 -5.18 -13.70
N ASN A 109 8.12 -6.48 -13.41
CA ASN A 109 9.17 -7.26 -12.72
C ASN A 109 9.56 -6.72 -11.33
N SER A 110 8.65 -6.03 -10.64
CA SER A 110 8.89 -5.44 -9.32
C SER A 110 8.45 -6.33 -8.14
N GLU A 111 8.09 -7.60 -8.39
CA GLU A 111 7.62 -8.51 -7.35
C GLU A 111 8.73 -8.80 -6.33
N ILE A 112 8.46 -8.50 -5.05
CA ILE A 112 9.39 -8.73 -3.93
C ILE A 112 10.72 -7.94 -4.08
N GLN A 113 10.77 -6.95 -4.97
CA GLN A 113 11.96 -6.13 -5.16
C GLN A 113 12.15 -5.15 -4.00
N ASN A 114 13.17 -5.37 -3.16
CA ASN A 114 13.65 -4.42 -2.15
C ASN A 114 15.17 -4.32 -2.20
N PRO A 115 15.77 -3.15 -2.44
CA PRO A 115 15.16 -1.88 -2.85
C PRO A 115 14.72 -1.86 -4.32
N LEU A 116 13.82 -0.94 -4.67
CA LEU A 116 13.64 -0.49 -6.06
C LEU A 116 14.80 0.43 -6.43
N ILE A 117 15.54 0.06 -7.47
CA ILE A 117 16.77 0.75 -7.89
C ILE A 117 16.53 1.46 -9.22
N ILE A 118 16.82 2.75 -9.26
CA ILE A 118 16.92 3.54 -10.49
C ILE A 118 18.40 3.88 -10.67
N MET A 119 19.06 3.22 -11.62
CA MET A 119 20.52 3.31 -11.78
C MET A 119 21.00 4.68 -12.26
N SER A 120 20.25 5.30 -13.17
CA SER A 120 20.60 6.57 -13.80
C SER A 120 19.32 7.34 -14.08
N VAL A 121 18.96 8.25 -13.18
CA VAL A 121 17.70 8.98 -13.22
C VAL A 121 17.56 9.82 -14.49
N THR A 122 16.41 9.68 -15.14
CA THR A 122 15.97 10.43 -16.32
C THR A 122 14.69 11.21 -16.02
N PRO A 123 14.28 12.16 -16.87
CA PRO A 123 13.01 12.87 -16.68
C PRO A 123 11.79 11.94 -16.64
N SER A 124 11.83 10.78 -17.30
CA SER A 124 10.76 9.77 -17.26
C SER A 124 10.65 9.04 -15.92
N ASP A 125 11.66 9.14 -15.05
CA ASP A 125 11.63 8.57 -13.69
C ASP A 125 10.98 9.51 -12.67
N ILE A 126 10.65 10.75 -13.06
CA ILE A 126 9.88 11.65 -12.19
C ILE A 126 8.49 11.07 -11.96
N GLY A 127 8.05 11.03 -10.70
CA GLY A 127 6.70 10.57 -10.35
C GLY A 127 6.56 10.18 -8.88
N TYR A 128 5.42 9.58 -8.56
CA TYR A 128 5.07 9.10 -7.23
C TYR A 128 5.14 7.58 -7.16
N TYR A 129 6.01 7.08 -6.28
CA TYR A 129 6.29 5.68 -6.07
C TYR A 129 5.67 5.18 -4.77
N PHE A 130 5.08 3.99 -4.79
CA PHE A 130 4.59 3.31 -3.58
C PHE A 130 4.60 1.79 -3.78
N CYS A 131 4.54 1.06 -2.67
CA CYS A 131 4.38 -0.38 -2.70
C CYS A 131 2.95 -0.77 -2.34
N ARG A 132 2.44 -1.81 -3.00
CA ARG A 132 1.20 -2.49 -2.63
C ARG A 132 1.52 -3.90 -2.18
N GLY A 133 1.33 -4.17 -0.90
CA GLY A 133 1.43 -5.50 -0.30
C GLY A 133 0.13 -6.27 -0.46
N SER A 134 0.24 -7.57 -0.68
CA SER A 134 -0.88 -8.52 -0.66
C SER A 134 -0.67 -9.51 0.49
N GLY A 135 -1.64 -9.59 1.38
CA GLY A 135 -1.67 -10.57 2.47
C GLY A 135 -2.10 -11.95 1.97
N ARG A 136 -2.18 -12.92 2.89
CA ARG A 136 -2.52 -14.31 2.57
C ARG A 136 -4.00 -14.47 2.20
N ASN A 137 -4.86 -13.65 2.80
CA ASN A 137 -6.32 -13.67 2.63
C ASN A 137 -6.82 -12.79 1.48
N GLY A 138 -5.93 -12.40 0.56
CA GLY A 138 -6.28 -11.50 -0.55
C GLY A 138 -6.45 -10.03 -0.16
N GLU A 139 -6.25 -9.67 1.11
CA GLU A 139 -6.15 -8.28 1.56
C GLU A 139 -5.00 -7.56 0.85
N THR A 140 -5.18 -6.27 0.57
CA THR A 140 -4.12 -5.44 -0.01
C THR A 140 -3.93 -4.17 0.80
N LEU A 141 -2.67 -3.77 1.00
CA LEU A 141 -2.32 -2.57 1.75
C LEU A 141 -1.26 -1.77 0.99
N ASP A 142 -1.47 -0.47 0.89
CA ASP A 142 -0.55 0.46 0.22
C ASP A 142 0.34 1.18 1.23
N THR A 143 1.60 1.43 0.87
CA THR A 143 2.44 2.36 1.60
C THR A 143 2.04 3.82 1.29
N MET A 144 2.49 4.75 2.13
CA MET A 144 2.59 6.15 1.71
C MET A 144 3.42 6.29 0.42
N ARG A 145 3.12 7.32 -0.36
CA ARG A 145 3.82 7.64 -1.61
C ARG A 145 5.11 8.41 -1.33
N ALA A 146 6.17 8.06 -2.04
CA ALA A 146 7.39 8.84 -2.16
C ALA A 146 7.45 9.50 -3.52
N SER A 147 7.93 10.73 -3.58
CA SER A 147 8.20 11.41 -4.85
C SER A 147 9.68 11.27 -5.23
N VAL A 148 9.93 11.00 -6.51
CA VAL A 148 11.25 11.17 -7.12
C VAL A 148 11.17 12.39 -8.02
N TYR A 149 11.94 13.42 -7.70
CA TYR A 149 12.03 14.64 -8.50
C TYR A 149 13.45 14.87 -8.98
N VAL A 150 13.57 15.39 -10.20
CA VAL A 150 14.85 15.84 -10.72
C VAL A 150 15.01 17.33 -10.47
N LYS A 151 16.15 17.70 -9.90
CA LYS A 151 16.53 19.09 -9.65
C LYS A 151 16.57 19.85 -10.98
N ASP A 152 16.12 21.10 -10.95
CA ASP A 152 16.14 22.02 -12.09
C ASP A 152 15.33 21.58 -13.33
N LEU A 153 14.58 20.47 -13.25
CA LEU A 153 13.53 20.07 -14.19
C LEU A 153 12.16 20.34 -13.55
N THR A 154 11.61 21.54 -13.73
CA THR A 154 10.30 21.91 -13.17
C THR A 154 9.13 21.30 -13.95
N ASN A 155 8.87 20.02 -13.74
CA ASN A 155 7.60 19.38 -14.11
C ASN A 155 6.62 19.45 -12.93
N ILE A 156 6.24 20.66 -12.53
CA ILE A 156 5.19 20.85 -11.51
C ILE A 156 3.84 20.60 -12.17
N ILE A 157 3.24 19.44 -11.92
CA ILE A 157 1.88 19.13 -12.39
C ILE A 157 0.90 19.60 -11.32
N VAL A 158 0.23 20.73 -11.58
CA VAL A 158 -0.82 21.26 -10.71
C VAL A 158 -2.18 20.74 -11.19
N LEU A 159 -2.74 19.75 -10.51
CA LEU A 159 -4.08 19.23 -10.81
C LEU A 159 -5.15 20.08 -10.10
N ASN A 160 -6.21 20.45 -10.82
CA ASN A 160 -7.40 21.14 -10.29
C ASN A 160 -7.17 22.53 -9.65
N ALA A 161 -6.09 23.25 -9.97
CA ALA A 161 -5.93 24.63 -9.48
C ALA A 161 -6.97 25.59 -10.08
N ARG A 162 -7.53 26.44 -9.22
CA ARG A 162 -8.42 27.54 -9.61
C ARG A 162 -7.89 28.83 -9.00
N PHE A 163 -7.55 29.78 -9.85
CA PHE A 163 -7.17 31.13 -9.43
C PHE A 163 -8.31 32.08 -9.80
N ALA A 164 -8.97 32.64 -8.80
CA ALA A 164 -10.02 33.65 -8.99
C ALA A 164 -9.38 35.04 -9.14
N ILE A 165 -8.76 35.30 -10.28
CA ILE A 165 -8.11 36.59 -10.58
C ILE A 165 -9.13 37.47 -11.30
N PRO A 166 -9.51 38.63 -10.74
CA PRO A 166 -10.39 39.57 -11.43
C PRO A 166 -9.76 40.04 -12.74
N PHE A 167 -10.56 40.10 -13.81
CA PHE A 167 -10.10 40.64 -15.09
C PHE A 167 -9.67 42.12 -14.93
N SER A 168 -8.51 42.46 -15.48
CA SER A 168 -7.97 43.81 -15.56
C SER A 168 -7.11 43.93 -16.81
N ASP A 169 -7.23 45.03 -17.55
CA ASP A 169 -6.45 45.28 -18.77
C ASP A 169 -4.94 45.28 -18.51
N GLU A 170 -4.51 45.65 -17.29
CA GLU A 170 -3.10 45.65 -16.87
C GLU A 170 -2.49 44.24 -16.82
N LEU A 171 -3.30 43.18 -16.70
CA LEU A 171 -2.82 41.79 -16.75
C LEU A 171 -2.42 41.35 -18.16
N HIS A 172 -2.71 42.14 -19.20
CA HIS A 172 -2.23 41.87 -20.55
C HIS A 172 -0.80 42.38 -20.78
N ASP A 173 -0.38 43.42 -20.05
CA ASP A 173 0.96 43.98 -20.14
C ASP A 173 1.91 43.28 -19.15
N GLN A 174 2.85 42.50 -19.70
CA GLN A 174 3.83 41.75 -18.91
C GLN A 174 4.79 42.65 -18.10
N THR A 175 4.90 43.92 -18.47
CA THR A 175 5.74 44.89 -17.75
C THR A 175 5.01 45.57 -16.59
N SER A 176 3.68 45.44 -16.55
CA SER A 176 2.84 46.06 -15.52
C SER A 176 3.15 45.52 -14.14
N LYS A 177 2.93 46.36 -13.13
CA LYS A 177 3.11 45.99 -11.73
C LYS A 177 2.14 44.87 -11.34
N LEU A 178 0.88 44.97 -11.78
CA LEU A 178 -0.16 43.99 -11.48
C LEU A 178 0.16 42.61 -12.07
N TYR A 179 0.65 42.55 -13.32
CA TYR A 179 1.08 41.30 -13.94
C TYR A 179 2.22 40.64 -13.14
N LYS A 180 3.27 41.40 -12.82
CA LYS A 180 4.44 40.90 -12.09
C LYS A 180 4.07 40.38 -10.70
N GLU A 181 3.25 41.12 -9.95
CA GLU A 181 2.80 40.70 -8.61
C GLU A 181 1.89 39.47 -8.67
N THR A 182 0.98 39.41 -9.64
CA THR A 182 0.08 38.26 -9.82
C THR A 182 0.87 37.00 -10.22
N ALA A 183 1.79 37.12 -11.17
CA ALA A 183 2.67 36.01 -11.58
C ALA A 183 3.56 35.53 -10.43
N LEU A 184 4.11 36.45 -9.62
CA LEU A 184 4.90 36.10 -8.44
C LEU A 184 4.06 35.38 -7.38
N ASN A 185 2.83 35.82 -7.13
CA ASN A 185 1.94 35.18 -6.16
C ASN A 185 1.54 33.76 -6.59
N ILE A 186 1.22 33.56 -7.87
CA ILE A 186 0.94 32.23 -8.43
C ILE A 186 2.19 31.35 -8.32
N SER A 187 3.35 31.87 -8.75
CA SER A 187 4.63 31.16 -8.65
C SER A 187 4.97 30.79 -7.22
N THR A 188 4.76 31.67 -6.25
CA THR A 188 4.99 31.43 -4.82
C THR A 188 4.05 30.35 -4.28
N TYR A 189 2.76 30.42 -4.62
CA TYR A 189 1.77 29.41 -4.25
C TYR A 189 2.15 28.02 -4.80
N VAL A 190 2.60 27.97 -6.06
CA VAL A 190 2.99 26.74 -6.75
C VAL A 190 4.35 26.19 -6.27
N SER A 191 5.31 27.05 -5.95
CA SER A 191 6.68 26.67 -5.53
C SER A 191 6.81 26.36 -4.03
N GLY A 192 5.80 26.69 -3.23
CA GLY A 192 5.62 26.10 -1.92
C GLY A 192 5.19 27.08 -0.84
N ALA A 193 4.24 26.60 -0.04
CA ALA A 193 4.22 26.73 1.42
C ALA A 193 5.53 26.18 2.07
N ARG A 194 6.69 26.57 1.55
CA ARG A 194 8.03 26.20 2.01
C ARG A 194 8.69 27.41 2.67
N ARG A 195 8.05 27.96 3.71
CA ARG A 195 8.72 28.71 4.79
C ARG A 195 8.02 28.51 6.15
N PRO A 196 8.77 28.27 7.23
CA PRO A 196 8.24 28.06 8.58
C PRO A 196 7.97 29.39 9.27
N ASN A 197 6.74 29.89 9.20
CA ASN A 197 6.11 30.73 10.23
C ASN A 197 4.73 31.19 9.77
N GLN A 198 3.73 30.33 9.96
CA GLN A 198 2.35 30.60 9.61
C GLN A 198 1.57 31.10 10.82
N TYR A 199 2.00 32.23 11.38
CA TYR A 199 1.18 33.03 12.30
C TYR A 199 0.66 34.34 11.66
N TRP A 200 1.13 34.72 10.46
CA TRP A 200 0.79 36.00 9.83
C TRP A 200 -0.23 35.93 8.69
N VAL A 201 -0.58 34.74 8.18
CA VAL A 201 -1.48 34.61 7.03
C VAL A 201 -2.97 34.71 7.42
N ALA A 202 -3.31 34.48 8.70
CA ALA A 202 -4.68 34.57 9.17
C ALA A 202 -5.20 36.03 9.27
N GLU A 203 -4.32 37.02 9.48
CA GLU A 203 -4.76 38.41 9.65
C GLU A 203 -5.07 39.13 8.33
N TYR A 204 -4.39 38.76 7.24
CA TYR A 204 -4.57 39.46 5.96
C TYR A 204 -5.93 39.19 5.30
N ILE A 205 -6.46 37.96 5.47
CA ILE A 205 -7.76 37.55 4.89
C ILE A 205 -8.95 38.23 5.61
N SER A 206 -8.84 38.51 6.91
CA SER A 206 -9.93 39.14 7.68
C SER A 206 -10.15 40.61 7.30
N SER A 207 -9.11 41.32 6.84
CA SER A 207 -9.18 42.74 6.50
C SER A 207 -9.95 43.05 5.20
N MET A 208 -10.12 42.07 4.30
CA MET A 208 -10.75 42.25 2.99
C MET A 208 -12.28 42.06 2.98
N GLN A 209 -12.91 41.76 4.13
CA GLN A 209 -14.35 41.44 4.21
C GLN A 209 -15.25 42.53 4.83
N SER A 210 -14.83 43.79 4.95
CA SER A 210 -15.73 44.88 5.39
C SER A 210 -16.01 45.93 4.30
N PRO A 211 -17.22 45.94 3.71
CA PRO A 211 -17.70 47.08 2.95
C PRO A 211 -18.07 48.24 3.88
N LYS A 212 -17.37 49.37 3.78
CA LYS A 212 -17.82 50.65 4.35
C LYS A 212 -19.09 51.09 3.64
N THR A 213 -20.26 50.88 4.24
CA THR A 213 -21.48 51.61 3.87
C THR A 213 -21.35 53.07 4.32
N ARG A 214 -21.07 53.96 3.37
CA ARG A 214 -21.21 55.42 3.53
C ARG A 214 -22.23 55.91 2.51
N LYS A 215 -23.50 56.02 2.90
CA LYS A 215 -24.48 56.85 2.17
C LYS A 215 -24.52 58.24 2.81
N ARG A 216 -24.36 59.25 1.93
CA ARG A 216 -24.40 60.68 2.19
C ARG A 216 -25.84 61.15 2.50
N GLN A 217 -25.89 62.27 3.21
CA GLN A 217 -27.03 63.16 3.48
C GLN A 217 -27.92 63.43 2.25
N SER A 218 -29.24 63.48 2.50
CA SER A 218 -30.07 64.66 2.19
C SER A 218 -30.85 65.03 3.44
#